data_AF-A0A2N2JT73-F1
#
_entry.id   AF-A0A2N2JT73-F1
#
_cell.length_a   1.000
_cell.length_b   1.000
_cell.length_c   1.000
_cell.angle_alpha   90.00
_cell.angle_beta   90.00
_cell.angle_gamma   90.00
#
_symmetry.space_group_name_H-M   'P 1'
#
loop_
_entity.id
_entity.type
_entity.pdbx_description
1 polymer ?
#
loop_
_entity_poly.entity_id
_entity_poly.type
_entity_poly.pdbx_seq_one_letter_code
_entity_poly.pdbx_strand_id
1 'polypeptide(L)'
;CKVVKDDCVIASNTSSIPITAMAKYVTHPERFGGVHFFSPVWLMQLVEVIKGEQTGQDAIDNLLNFSALIRKRPIVCRDNAGFVVNALLFPMLIETFRYLEEGNVIEKIDKAMLDFGMPVGPIRLTDEVGIDIPYKIFKGMGIRQETLANVVESGRLGLKKSGKGFFVKDGGVDPEVLPLISKREPRELTPEQIQDGLIEAMVKTGRDLLDRKVVDDVRMIDVGMIWGIGFPADKGGPMKWADLTGVSKKLFGKNFY
;
A
#
# COMPACT_ATOMS: atom_id res chain seq x y z
N CYS A 1 24.44 -19.96 -0.39
CA CYS A 1 23.45 -20.66 -1.23
C CYS A 1 24.06 -21.89 -1.89
N LYS A 2 24.42 -22.94 -1.13
CA LYS A 2 25.16 -24.12 -1.64
C LYS A 2 24.30 -25.17 -2.35
N VAL A 3 22.98 -24.98 -2.40
CA VAL A 3 22.00 -25.95 -2.92
C VAL A 3 21.43 -25.57 -4.30
N VAL A 4 21.74 -24.38 -4.80
CA VAL A 4 21.33 -23.89 -6.12
C VAL A 4 22.56 -23.70 -6.99
N LYS A 5 22.36 -23.63 -8.31
CA LYS A 5 23.45 -23.33 -9.25
C LYS A 5 24.06 -21.95 -9.01
N ASP A 6 25.32 -21.79 -9.42
CA ASP A 6 26.09 -20.56 -9.24
C ASP A 6 25.53 -19.36 -10.02
N ASP A 7 24.66 -19.59 -10.99
CA ASP A 7 23.97 -18.57 -11.81
C ASP A 7 22.50 -18.35 -11.41
N CYS A 8 21.97 -19.11 -10.44
CA CYS A 8 20.56 -19.05 -10.07
C CYS A 8 20.16 -17.70 -9.43
N VAL A 9 19.23 -16.97 -10.03
CA VAL A 9 18.63 -15.77 -9.40
C VAL A 9 17.76 -16.19 -8.22
N ILE A 10 17.91 -15.49 -7.10
CA ILE A 10 17.11 -15.70 -5.88
C ILE A 10 16.23 -14.49 -5.65
N ALA A 11 14.95 -14.69 -5.36
CA ALA A 11 14.02 -13.60 -5.09
C ALA A 11 13.25 -13.80 -3.79
N SER A 12 12.88 -12.69 -3.17
CA SER A 12 11.98 -12.65 -2.00
C SER A 12 10.64 -12.01 -2.36
N ASN A 13 9.54 -12.60 -1.89
CA ASN A 13 8.18 -12.04 -1.97
C ASN A 13 7.79 -11.27 -0.68
N THR A 14 8.78 -10.79 0.08
CA THR A 14 8.53 -9.96 1.26
C THR A 14 7.71 -8.71 0.89
N SER A 15 6.84 -8.26 1.79
CA SER A 15 6.02 -7.04 1.61
C SER A 15 6.50 -5.85 2.45
N SER A 16 7.43 -6.07 3.40
CA SER A 16 7.82 -5.07 4.40
C SER A 16 9.29 -5.14 4.84
N ILE A 17 9.95 -6.29 4.70
CA ILE A 17 11.39 -6.43 5.02
C ILE A 17 12.19 -5.92 3.81
N PRO A 18 13.12 -4.96 3.99
CA PRO A 18 13.95 -4.44 2.90
C PRO A 18 14.82 -5.53 2.26
N ILE A 19 14.88 -5.56 0.93
CA ILE A 19 15.71 -6.50 0.16
C ILE A 19 17.20 -6.34 0.50
N THR A 20 17.66 -5.10 0.69
CA THR A 20 19.03 -4.76 1.08
C THR A 20 19.38 -5.33 2.45
N ALA A 21 18.43 -5.37 3.38
CA ALA A 21 18.65 -5.99 4.69
C ALA A 21 18.79 -7.52 4.58
N MET A 22 17.99 -8.15 3.71
CA MET A 22 18.06 -9.60 3.47
C MET A 22 19.31 -10.00 2.68
N ALA A 23 19.83 -9.13 1.80
CA ALA A 23 20.99 -9.39 0.95
C ALA A 23 22.25 -9.77 1.75
N LYS A 24 22.36 -9.32 3.00
CA LYS A 24 23.47 -9.65 3.92
C LYS A 24 23.56 -11.13 4.27
N TYR A 25 22.47 -11.88 4.08
CA TYR A 25 22.38 -13.30 4.43
C TYR A 25 22.50 -14.23 3.21
N VAL A 26 22.70 -13.67 2.01
CA VAL A 26 22.96 -14.46 0.79
C VAL A 26 24.43 -14.38 0.39
N THR A 27 24.93 -15.42 -0.28
CA THR A 27 26.33 -15.51 -0.70
C THR A 27 26.65 -14.64 -1.91
N HIS A 28 25.65 -14.40 -2.76
CA HIS A 28 25.75 -13.69 -4.04
C HIS A 28 24.66 -12.62 -4.13
N PRO A 29 24.82 -11.50 -3.42
CA PRO A 29 23.80 -10.46 -3.34
C PRO A 29 23.48 -9.79 -4.68
N GLU A 30 24.40 -9.85 -5.64
CA GLU A 30 24.20 -9.42 -7.03
C GLU A 30 23.13 -10.20 -7.78
N ARG A 31 22.84 -11.44 -7.35
CA ARG A 31 21.78 -12.30 -7.91
C ARG A 31 20.53 -12.34 -7.05
N PHE A 32 20.44 -11.48 -6.03
CA PHE A 32 19.32 -11.43 -5.11
C PHE A 32 18.49 -10.16 -5.28
N GLY A 33 17.18 -10.31 -5.44
CA GLY A 33 16.24 -9.20 -5.60
C GLY A 33 14.89 -9.46 -4.95
N GLY A 34 13.96 -8.52 -5.10
CA GLY A 34 12.57 -8.71 -4.70
C GLY A 34 11.64 -8.98 -5.88
N VAL A 35 10.65 -9.83 -5.67
CA VAL A 35 9.50 -10.04 -6.57
C VAL A 35 8.26 -10.07 -5.69
N HIS A 36 7.67 -8.90 -5.47
CA HIS A 36 6.52 -8.74 -4.59
C HIS A 36 5.21 -8.86 -5.39
N PHE A 37 4.45 -9.91 -5.06
CA PHE A 37 3.14 -10.23 -5.59
C PHE A 37 2.03 -9.66 -4.70
N PHE A 38 0.90 -9.34 -5.33
CA PHE A 38 -0.31 -8.87 -4.64
C PHE A 38 -1.32 -10.01 -4.53
N SER A 39 -1.99 -10.11 -3.37
CA SER A 39 -2.97 -11.16 -3.11
C SER A 39 -4.38 -10.74 -3.57
N PRO A 40 -5.16 -11.62 -4.22
CA PRO A 40 -4.80 -12.98 -4.63
C PRO A 40 -3.90 -13.02 -5.87
N VAL A 41 -2.83 -13.82 -5.83
CA VAL A 41 -1.76 -13.82 -6.86
C VAL A 41 -2.27 -14.13 -8.25
N TRP A 42 -3.28 -14.99 -8.43
CA TRP A 42 -3.82 -15.31 -9.75
C TRP A 42 -4.63 -14.17 -10.37
N LEU A 43 -5.23 -13.30 -9.55
CA LEU A 43 -6.11 -12.22 -9.99
C LEU A 43 -5.31 -10.93 -10.22
N MET A 44 -4.46 -10.57 -9.26
CA MET A 44 -3.71 -9.31 -9.29
C MET A 44 -2.66 -9.31 -10.39
N GLN A 45 -2.62 -8.26 -11.20
CA GLN A 45 -1.74 -8.20 -12.39
C GLN A 45 -0.35 -7.66 -12.06
N LEU A 46 -0.24 -6.82 -11.05
CA LEU A 46 1.02 -6.17 -10.67
C LEU A 46 2.02 -7.13 -10.03
N VAL A 47 3.29 -6.92 -10.35
CA VAL A 47 4.43 -7.39 -9.57
C VAL A 47 5.38 -6.22 -9.37
N GLU A 48 5.86 -6.00 -8.14
CA GLU A 48 6.97 -5.07 -7.90
C GLU A 48 8.29 -5.85 -7.97
N VAL A 49 9.16 -5.49 -8.89
CA VAL A 49 10.54 -5.98 -8.97
C VAL A 49 11.42 -5.00 -8.21
N ILE A 50 12.03 -5.47 -7.12
CA ILE A 50 12.75 -4.60 -6.18
C ILE A 50 14.26 -4.79 -6.31
N LYS A 51 14.95 -3.69 -6.60
CA LYS A 51 16.41 -3.60 -6.68
C LYS A 51 16.98 -3.18 -5.33
N GLY A 52 17.62 -4.11 -4.62
CA GLY A 52 18.46 -3.81 -3.45
C GLY A 52 19.75 -3.12 -3.87
N GLU A 53 20.49 -2.58 -2.90
CA GLU A 53 21.73 -1.82 -3.16
C GLU A 53 22.77 -2.63 -3.95
N GLN A 54 22.87 -3.93 -3.67
CA GLN A 54 23.84 -4.83 -4.30
C GLN A 54 23.26 -5.62 -5.48
N THR A 55 21.96 -5.51 -5.76
CA THR A 55 21.30 -6.29 -6.81
C THR A 55 21.82 -5.89 -8.19
N GLY A 56 22.36 -6.86 -8.93
CA GLY A 56 22.89 -6.70 -10.28
C GLY A 56 21.79 -6.50 -11.32
N GLN A 57 22.15 -5.88 -12.46
CA GLN A 57 21.19 -5.63 -13.53
C GLN A 57 20.68 -6.93 -14.16
N ASP A 58 21.55 -7.93 -14.35
CA ASP A 58 21.16 -9.25 -14.87
C ASP A 58 20.07 -9.91 -14.01
N ALA A 59 20.11 -9.75 -12.69
CA ALA A 59 19.07 -10.27 -11.82
C ALA A 59 17.74 -9.56 -12.09
N ILE A 60 17.73 -8.22 -12.18
CA ILE A 60 16.52 -7.46 -12.51
C ILE A 60 15.95 -7.88 -13.85
N ASP A 61 16.78 -8.01 -14.88
CA ASP A 61 16.32 -8.39 -16.23
C ASP A 61 15.72 -9.81 -16.25
N ASN A 62 16.31 -10.74 -15.51
CA ASN A 62 15.74 -12.09 -15.32
C ASN A 62 14.41 -12.06 -14.57
N LEU A 63 14.27 -11.23 -13.54
CA LEU A 63 13.02 -11.10 -12.77
C LEU A 63 11.91 -10.44 -13.60
N LEU A 64 12.24 -9.48 -14.46
CA LEU A 64 11.33 -8.90 -15.44
C LEU A 64 10.86 -9.94 -16.45
N ASN A 65 11.80 -10.72 -17.02
CA ASN A 65 11.49 -11.81 -17.95
C ASN A 65 10.59 -12.86 -17.29
N PHE A 66 10.91 -13.28 -16.06
CA PHE A 66 10.08 -14.19 -15.29
C PHE A 66 8.65 -13.65 -15.10
N SER A 67 8.52 -12.38 -14.69
CA SER A 67 7.22 -11.73 -14.50
C SER A 67 6.39 -11.70 -15.78
N ALA A 68 7.02 -11.39 -16.91
CA ALA A 68 6.37 -11.41 -18.23
C ALA A 68 5.95 -12.83 -18.66
N LEU A 69 6.80 -13.84 -18.41
CA LEU A 69 6.50 -15.26 -18.73
C LEU A 69 5.25 -15.76 -17.99
N ILE A 70 5.06 -15.35 -16.74
CA ILE A 70 3.87 -15.67 -15.96
C ILE A 70 2.70 -14.68 -16.19
N ARG A 71 2.81 -13.83 -17.23
CA ARG A 71 1.81 -12.85 -17.65
C ARG A 71 1.44 -11.83 -16.58
N LYS A 72 2.40 -11.50 -15.71
CA LYS A 72 2.31 -10.36 -14.78
C LYS A 72 2.87 -9.10 -15.41
N ARG A 73 2.52 -7.97 -14.82
CA ARG A 73 2.92 -6.64 -15.27
C ARG A 73 3.88 -6.04 -14.24
N PRO A 74 5.20 -6.14 -14.48
CA PRO A 74 6.16 -5.68 -13.49
C PRO A 74 6.34 -4.16 -13.51
N ILE A 75 6.57 -3.58 -12.34
CA ILE A 75 7.21 -2.26 -12.18
C ILE A 75 8.55 -2.45 -11.47
N VAL A 76 9.54 -1.61 -11.77
CA VAL A 76 10.85 -1.65 -11.09
C VAL A 76 10.93 -0.53 -10.08
N CYS A 77 11.38 -0.85 -8.87
CA CYS A 77 11.69 0.13 -7.84
C CYS A 77 12.98 -0.24 -7.11
N ARG A 78 13.63 0.76 -6.51
CA ARG A 78 14.70 0.55 -5.54
C ARG A 78 14.09 0.17 -4.19
N ASP A 79 14.89 -0.48 -3.37
CA ASP A 79 14.46 -0.93 -2.05
C ASP A 79 14.00 0.25 -1.18
N ASN A 80 12.79 0.11 -0.63
CA ASN A 80 12.14 1.10 0.22
C ASN A 80 11.16 0.37 1.15
N ALA A 81 10.92 0.91 2.35
CA ALA A 81 9.91 0.36 3.23
C ALA A 81 8.52 0.45 2.57
N GLY A 82 7.92 -0.71 2.28
CA GLY A 82 6.65 -0.80 1.53
C GLY A 82 6.78 -0.54 0.02
N PHE A 83 8.01 -0.54 -0.52
CA PHE A 83 8.31 -0.39 -1.95
C PHE A 83 7.62 0.83 -2.56
N VAL A 84 6.67 0.63 -3.48
CA VAL A 84 5.87 1.71 -4.08
C VAL A 84 4.44 1.65 -3.54
N VAL A 85 3.73 0.56 -3.79
CA VAL A 85 2.27 0.51 -3.52
C VAL A 85 1.96 0.59 -2.04
N ASN A 86 2.63 -0.22 -1.21
CA ASN A 86 2.40 -0.20 0.23
C ASN A 86 2.87 1.12 0.85
N ALA A 87 3.94 1.72 0.32
CA ALA A 87 4.43 3.02 0.74
C ALA A 87 3.37 4.12 0.55
N LEU A 88 2.60 4.10 -0.55
CA LEU A 88 1.47 5.03 -0.74
C LEU A 88 0.22 4.63 0.07
N LEU A 89 0.00 3.33 0.27
CA LEU A 89 -1.19 2.82 0.96
C LEU A 89 -1.17 3.18 2.45
N PHE A 90 -0.03 3.05 3.13
CA PHE A 90 0.06 3.25 4.59
C PHE A 90 -0.32 4.67 5.05
N PRO A 91 0.19 5.77 4.46
CA PRO A 91 -0.24 7.13 4.78
C PRO A 91 -1.75 7.35 4.58
N MET A 92 -2.31 6.79 3.51
CA MET A 92 -3.76 6.88 3.26
C MET A 92 -4.56 6.14 4.34
N LEU A 93 -4.11 4.96 4.77
CA LEU A 93 -4.75 4.23 5.87
C LEU A 93 -4.60 4.97 7.21
N ILE A 94 -3.45 5.57 7.49
CA ILE A 94 -3.25 6.40 8.69
C ILE A 94 -4.26 7.55 8.72
N GLU A 95 -4.43 8.23 7.59
CA GLU A 95 -5.38 9.33 7.44
C GLU A 95 -6.84 8.86 7.53
N THR A 96 -7.15 7.70 6.97
CA THR A 96 -8.46 7.03 7.09
C THR A 96 -8.83 6.84 8.56
N PHE A 97 -7.92 6.28 9.36
CA PHE A 97 -8.19 6.07 10.78
C PHE A 97 -8.23 7.39 11.55
N ARG A 98 -7.46 8.41 11.15
CA ARG A 98 -7.62 9.76 11.72
C ARG A 98 -9.02 10.31 11.51
N TYR A 99 -9.60 10.17 10.31
CA TYR A 99 -10.97 10.62 10.03
C TYR A 99 -12.03 9.87 10.82
N LEU A 100 -11.83 8.56 11.01
CA LEU A 100 -12.69 7.74 11.86
C LEU A 100 -12.64 8.21 13.32
N GLU A 101 -11.44 8.49 13.82
CA GLU A 101 -11.20 9.00 15.18
C GLU A 101 -11.77 10.42 15.38
N GLU A 102 -11.83 11.23 14.32
CA GLU A 102 -12.49 12.55 14.29
C GLU A 102 -14.03 12.46 14.19
N GLY A 103 -14.60 11.25 14.27
CA GLY A 103 -16.04 11.03 14.37
C GLY A 103 -16.76 10.85 13.03
N ASN A 104 -16.04 10.72 11.91
CA ASN A 104 -16.66 10.35 10.64
C ASN A 104 -17.00 8.86 10.65
N VAL A 105 -18.26 8.50 10.36
CA VAL A 105 -18.73 7.11 10.41
C VAL A 105 -18.06 6.23 9.35
N ILE A 106 -17.88 4.95 9.66
CA ILE A 106 -17.15 3.97 8.83
C ILE A 106 -17.70 3.93 7.40
N GLU A 107 -19.02 3.84 7.27
CA GLU A 107 -19.71 3.74 6.00
C GLU A 107 -19.52 5.00 5.15
N LYS A 108 -19.42 6.18 5.78
CA LYS A 108 -19.21 7.45 5.07
C LYS A 108 -17.81 7.50 4.46
N ILE A 109 -16.80 7.07 5.20
CA ILE A 109 -15.40 7.04 4.72
C ILE A 109 -15.25 6.03 3.58
N ASP A 110 -15.75 4.81 3.77
CA ASP A 110 -15.68 3.76 2.75
C ASP A 110 -16.48 4.13 1.51
N LYS A 111 -17.70 4.65 1.67
CA LYS A 111 -18.53 5.13 0.57
C LYS A 111 -17.87 6.25 -0.22
N ALA A 112 -17.20 7.20 0.44
CA ALA A 112 -16.50 8.28 -0.26
C ALA A 112 -15.45 7.72 -1.23
N MET A 113 -14.67 6.71 -0.84
CA MET A 113 -13.67 6.11 -1.74
C MET A 113 -14.29 5.18 -2.79
N LEU A 114 -15.41 4.52 -2.50
CA LEU A 114 -16.17 3.77 -3.51
C LEU A 114 -16.76 4.71 -4.57
N ASP A 115 -17.34 5.83 -4.16
CA ASP A 115 -17.89 6.85 -5.07
C ASP A 115 -16.79 7.53 -5.90
N PHE A 116 -15.55 7.60 -5.37
CA PHE A 116 -14.36 7.99 -6.13
C PHE A 116 -13.98 6.97 -7.22
N GLY A 117 -14.40 5.71 -7.06
CA GLY A 117 -14.19 4.61 -7.99
C GLY A 117 -13.22 3.53 -7.50
N MET A 118 -12.76 3.59 -6.24
CA MET A 118 -11.98 2.49 -5.67
C MET A 118 -12.84 1.22 -5.60
N PRO A 119 -12.27 0.02 -5.77
CA PRO A 119 -13.03 -1.23 -5.72
C PRO A 119 -13.50 -1.58 -4.30
N VAL A 120 -12.77 -1.10 -3.28
CA VAL A 120 -13.02 -1.40 -1.86
C VAL A 120 -12.71 -0.14 -1.04
N GLY A 121 -13.53 0.16 -0.04
CA GLY A 121 -13.27 1.23 0.91
C GLY A 121 -12.05 0.93 1.81
N PRO A 122 -11.33 1.94 2.31
CA PRO A 122 -10.08 1.74 3.03
C PRO A 122 -10.23 1.00 4.38
N ILE A 123 -11.36 1.14 5.07
CA ILE A 123 -11.62 0.42 6.33
C ILE A 123 -11.96 -1.04 5.99
N ARG A 124 -12.81 -1.29 4.99
CA ARG A 124 -13.09 -2.64 4.51
C ARG A 124 -11.86 -3.36 4.00
N LEU A 125 -10.98 -2.66 3.27
CA LEU A 125 -9.70 -3.21 2.82
C LEU A 125 -8.83 -3.66 4.00
N THR A 126 -8.78 -2.86 5.08
CA THR A 126 -8.05 -3.22 6.31
C THR A 126 -8.58 -4.52 6.92
N ASP A 127 -9.90 -4.71 6.93
CA ASP A 127 -10.55 -5.94 7.40
C ASP A 127 -10.25 -7.17 6.54
N GLU A 128 -10.17 -6.99 5.22
CA GLU A 128 -9.94 -8.09 4.27
C GLU A 128 -8.49 -8.56 4.22
N VAL A 129 -7.55 -7.63 4.45
CA VAL A 129 -6.11 -7.91 4.63
C VAL A 129 -5.87 -8.55 6.00
N GLY A 130 -6.57 -8.07 7.01
CA GLY A 130 -6.45 -8.46 8.41
C GLY A 130 -5.84 -7.34 9.24
N ILE A 131 -6.58 -6.89 10.24
CA ILE A 131 -6.33 -5.65 11.01
C ILE A 131 -4.99 -5.66 11.74
N ASP A 132 -4.52 -6.84 12.15
CA ASP A 132 -3.23 -7.00 12.84
C ASP A 132 -2.02 -6.67 11.96
N ILE A 133 -2.16 -6.75 10.64
CA ILE A 133 -1.08 -6.47 9.69
C ILE A 133 -0.75 -4.97 9.68
N PRO A 134 -1.67 -4.04 9.33
CA PRO A 134 -1.38 -2.61 9.40
C PRO A 134 -1.05 -2.16 10.83
N TYR A 135 -1.67 -2.74 11.86
CA TYR A 135 -1.30 -2.46 13.25
C TYR A 135 0.19 -2.75 13.53
N LYS A 136 0.69 -3.93 13.18
CA LYS A 136 2.10 -4.31 13.37
C LYS A 136 3.05 -3.43 12.57
N ILE A 137 2.66 -3.08 11.34
CA ILE A 137 3.46 -2.22 10.45
C ILE A 137 3.57 -0.82 11.05
N PHE A 138 2.45 -0.20 11.45
CA PHE A 138 2.45 1.13 12.05
C PHE A 138 3.23 1.17 13.36
N LYS A 139 3.06 0.15 14.21
CA LYS A 139 3.86 -0.01 15.42
C LYS A 139 5.36 -0.10 15.11
N GLY A 140 5.75 -0.86 14.08
CA GLY A 140 7.14 -0.95 13.61
C GLY A 140 7.70 0.37 13.06
N MET A 141 6.84 1.23 12.52
CA MET A 141 7.17 2.59 12.07
C MET A 141 7.21 3.61 13.22
N GLY A 142 6.92 3.21 14.47
CA GLY A 142 6.80 4.12 15.60
C GLY A 142 5.51 4.95 15.61
N ILE A 143 4.53 4.60 14.77
CA ILE A 143 3.25 5.27 14.67
C ILE A 143 2.26 4.58 15.62
N ARG A 144 1.81 5.31 16.63
CA ARG A 144 0.78 4.85 17.57
C ARG A 144 -0.61 5.03 16.93
N GLN A 145 -1.27 3.92 16.63
CA GLN A 145 -2.67 3.88 16.20
C GLN A 145 -3.52 3.15 17.22
N GLU A 146 -4.21 3.91 18.08
CA GLU A 146 -4.94 3.38 19.23
C GLU A 146 -6.19 2.62 18.83
N THR A 147 -6.94 3.11 17.84
CA THR A 147 -8.13 2.42 17.33
C THR A 147 -7.77 1.00 16.85
N LEU A 148 -6.70 0.87 16.07
CA LEU A 148 -6.24 -0.44 15.61
C LEU A 148 -5.77 -1.33 16.77
N ALA A 149 -5.10 -0.76 17.77
CA ALA A 149 -4.68 -1.49 18.96
C ALA A 149 -5.89 -2.07 19.72
N ASN A 150 -6.88 -1.22 20.05
CA ASN A 150 -8.09 -1.61 20.77
C ASN A 150 -8.86 -2.71 20.03
N VAL A 151 -8.98 -2.58 18.70
CA VAL A 151 -9.68 -3.56 17.86
C VAL A 151 -8.93 -4.90 17.86
N VAL A 152 -7.62 -4.91 17.63
CA VAL A 152 -6.80 -6.13 17.66
C VAL A 152 -6.80 -6.80 19.04
N GLU A 153 -6.67 -6.02 20.11
CA GLU A 153 -6.67 -6.52 21.50
C GLU A 153 -8.04 -7.10 21.90
N SER A 154 -9.13 -6.63 21.28
CA SER A 154 -10.48 -7.21 21.45
C SER A 154 -10.69 -8.54 20.69
N GLY A 155 -9.67 -9.06 20.00
CA GLY A 155 -9.73 -10.29 19.21
C GLY A 155 -10.33 -10.11 17.80
N ARG A 156 -10.47 -8.87 17.32
CA ARG A 156 -10.92 -8.55 15.97
C ARG A 156 -9.72 -8.41 15.05
N LEU A 157 -9.48 -9.45 14.24
CA LEU A 157 -8.35 -9.56 13.32
C LEU A 157 -8.78 -9.46 11.85
N GLY A 158 -10.08 -9.22 11.58
CA GLY A 158 -10.66 -9.14 10.24
C GLY A 158 -11.44 -10.39 9.84
N LEU A 159 -12.24 -10.26 8.78
CA LEU A 159 -13.24 -11.27 8.37
C LEU A 159 -12.63 -12.65 8.08
N LYS A 160 -11.47 -12.71 7.44
CA LYS A 160 -10.81 -13.98 7.07
C LYS A 160 -10.13 -14.69 8.24
N LYS A 161 -9.69 -13.94 9.27
CA LYS A 161 -8.90 -14.49 10.38
C LYS A 161 -9.76 -14.82 11.60
N SER A 162 -10.61 -13.90 12.03
CA SER A 162 -11.44 -14.04 13.24
C SER A 162 -12.94 -14.05 12.96
N GLY A 163 -13.36 -13.91 11.69
CA GLY A 163 -14.78 -13.85 11.30
C GLY A 163 -15.45 -12.50 11.56
N LYS A 164 -14.76 -11.57 12.23
CA LYS A 164 -15.22 -10.21 12.55
C LYS A 164 -14.05 -9.22 12.65
N GLY A 165 -14.33 -7.96 12.33
CA GLY A 165 -13.39 -6.85 12.29
C GLY A 165 -14.08 -5.52 12.60
N PHE A 166 -13.87 -4.51 11.75
CA PHE A 166 -14.77 -3.36 11.65
C PHE A 166 -16.13 -3.75 11.08
N PHE A 167 -16.16 -4.82 10.28
CA PHE A 167 -17.36 -5.39 9.69
C PHE A 167 -17.62 -6.80 10.22
N VAL A 168 -18.89 -7.20 10.19
CA VAL A 168 -19.36 -8.56 10.39
C VAL A 168 -19.55 -9.27 9.04
N LYS A 169 -19.74 -10.60 9.08
CA LYS A 169 -19.74 -11.48 7.89
C LYS A 169 -20.84 -11.14 6.87
N ASP A 170 -21.96 -10.57 7.31
CA ASP A 170 -23.06 -10.12 6.44
C ASP A 170 -22.76 -8.80 5.71
N GLY A 171 -21.63 -8.16 6.04
CA GLY A 171 -21.18 -6.91 5.44
C GLY A 171 -21.53 -5.65 6.23
N GLY A 172 -22.33 -5.76 7.29
CA GLY A 172 -22.63 -4.64 8.18
C GLY A 172 -21.44 -4.25 9.05
N VAL A 173 -21.44 -3.02 9.57
CA VAL A 173 -20.49 -2.59 10.60
C VAL A 173 -20.75 -3.37 11.90
N ASP A 174 -19.68 -3.86 12.55
CA ASP A 174 -19.79 -4.50 13.86
C ASP A 174 -20.14 -3.45 14.93
N PRO A 175 -21.35 -3.47 15.53
CA PRO A 175 -21.72 -2.48 16.54
C PRO A 175 -20.80 -2.52 17.78
N GLU A 176 -20.20 -3.67 18.08
CA GLU A 176 -19.25 -3.82 19.19
C GLU A 176 -17.88 -3.22 18.89
N VAL A 177 -17.57 -2.84 17.63
CA VAL A 177 -16.32 -2.15 17.28
C VAL A 177 -16.39 -0.65 17.58
N LEU A 178 -17.59 -0.06 17.58
CA LEU A 178 -17.78 1.38 17.73
C LEU A 178 -17.23 1.92 19.06
N PRO A 179 -17.40 1.24 20.21
CA PRO A 179 -16.80 1.67 21.48
C PRO A 179 -15.26 1.56 21.52
N LEU A 180 -14.64 0.86 20.57
CA LEU A 180 -13.19 0.65 20.51
C LEU A 180 -12.45 1.77 19.75
N ILE A 181 -13.18 2.65 19.06
CA ILE A 181 -12.61 3.77 18.31
C ILE A 181 -12.07 4.82 19.29
N SER A 182 -10.79 5.17 19.18
CA SER A 182 -10.15 6.18 20.03
C SER A 182 -10.50 7.59 19.54
N LYS A 183 -11.50 8.21 20.17
CA LYS A 183 -12.06 9.49 19.71
C LYS A 183 -11.06 10.65 19.86
N ARG A 184 -11.04 11.52 18.86
CA ARG A 184 -10.34 12.82 18.82
C ARG A 184 -11.35 13.97 18.83
N GLU A 185 -10.83 15.20 18.73
CA GLU A 185 -11.66 16.38 18.50
C GLU A 185 -12.53 16.17 17.24
N PRO A 186 -13.87 16.25 17.38
CA PRO A 186 -14.75 15.98 16.26
C PRO A 186 -14.54 16.95 15.09
N ARG A 187 -14.43 16.42 13.89
CA ARG A 187 -14.36 17.19 12.66
C ARG A 187 -15.18 16.49 11.58
N GLU A 188 -16.35 17.06 11.28
CA GLU A 188 -17.17 16.56 10.20
C GLU A 188 -16.57 16.94 8.83
N LEU A 189 -16.36 15.94 7.98
CA LEU A 189 -15.82 16.11 6.63
C LEU A 189 -16.89 15.81 5.58
N THR A 190 -16.88 16.51 4.46
CA THR A 190 -17.68 16.10 3.29
C THR A 190 -17.03 14.88 2.60
N PRO A 191 -17.77 14.10 1.79
CA PRO A 191 -17.19 13.03 1.00
C PRO A 191 -15.99 13.48 0.15
N GLU A 192 -16.07 14.66 -0.45
CA GLU A 192 -15.00 15.25 -1.26
C GLU A 192 -13.76 15.56 -0.41
N GLN A 193 -13.94 16.10 0.80
CA GLN A 193 -12.82 16.36 1.72
C GLN A 193 -12.13 15.07 2.18
N ILE A 194 -12.90 13.98 2.36
CA ILE A 194 -12.35 12.65 2.64
C ILE A 194 -11.51 12.19 1.45
N GLN A 195 -12.08 12.19 0.24
CA GLN A 195 -11.38 11.79 -0.98
C GLN A 195 -10.08 12.58 -1.18
N ASP A 196 -10.17 13.91 -1.16
CA ASP A 196 -9.04 14.81 -1.37
C ASP A 196 -7.93 14.54 -0.35
N GLY A 197 -8.24 14.46 0.94
CA GLY A 197 -7.20 14.26 1.94
C GLY A 197 -6.56 12.86 1.90
N LEU A 198 -7.34 11.83 1.60
CA LEU A 198 -6.79 10.46 1.41
C LEU A 198 -5.87 10.40 0.17
N ILE A 199 -6.21 11.07 -0.92
CA ILE A 199 -5.38 11.14 -2.12
C ILE A 199 -4.16 12.05 -1.88
N GLU A 200 -4.32 13.20 -1.22
CA GLU A 200 -3.21 14.08 -0.84
C GLU A 200 -2.16 13.33 -0.01
N ALA A 201 -2.58 12.44 0.90
CA ALA A 201 -1.67 11.58 1.66
C ALA A 201 -0.85 10.65 0.74
N MET A 202 -1.48 10.01 -0.24
CA MET A 202 -0.78 9.18 -1.23
C MET A 202 0.21 10.02 -2.06
N VAL A 203 -0.22 11.19 -2.53
CA VAL A 203 0.55 12.06 -3.42
C VAL A 203 1.80 12.62 -2.74
N LYS A 204 1.71 12.99 -1.46
CA LYS A 204 2.86 13.42 -0.66
C LYS A 204 3.93 12.33 -0.59
N THR A 205 3.53 11.08 -0.38
CA THR A 205 4.47 9.97 -0.39
C THR A 205 4.97 9.63 -1.78
N GLY A 206 4.13 9.69 -2.80
CA GLY A 206 4.57 9.52 -4.19
C GLY A 206 5.64 10.53 -4.59
N ARG A 207 5.53 11.78 -4.10
CA ARG A 207 6.59 12.79 -4.28
C ARG A 207 7.90 12.40 -3.59
N ASP A 208 7.84 11.93 -2.35
CA ASP A 208 9.04 11.44 -1.61
C ASP A 208 9.73 10.31 -2.37
N LEU A 209 8.95 9.35 -2.90
CA LEU A 209 9.49 8.24 -3.69
C LEU A 209 10.22 8.72 -4.95
N LEU A 210 9.73 9.77 -5.61
CA LEU A 210 10.40 10.37 -6.76
C LEU A 210 11.68 11.12 -6.35
N ASP A 211 11.61 11.94 -5.31
CA ASP A 211 12.74 12.75 -4.86
C ASP A 211 13.92 11.87 -4.38
N ARG A 212 13.60 10.77 -3.68
CA ARG A 212 14.59 9.76 -3.24
C ARG A 212 14.99 8.78 -4.34
N LYS A 213 14.42 8.91 -5.54
CA LYS A 213 14.61 7.99 -6.67
C LYS A 213 14.33 6.54 -6.26
N VAL A 214 13.28 6.28 -5.49
CA VAL A 214 12.78 4.91 -5.30
C VAL A 214 12.27 4.37 -6.64
N VAL A 215 11.66 5.23 -7.45
CA VAL A 215 11.35 4.96 -8.86
C VAL A 215 11.98 6.03 -9.75
N ASP A 216 12.27 5.68 -10.99
CA ASP A 216 12.86 6.61 -11.97
C ASP A 216 11.81 7.44 -12.71
N ASP A 217 10.54 7.02 -12.67
CA ASP A 217 9.46 7.62 -13.43
C ASP A 217 8.15 7.63 -12.64
N VAL A 218 7.42 8.75 -12.69
CA VAL A 218 6.10 8.91 -12.04
C VAL A 218 5.11 7.83 -12.46
N ARG A 219 5.21 7.34 -13.69
CA ARG A 219 4.35 6.28 -14.22
C ARG A 219 4.48 4.98 -13.43
N MET A 220 5.62 4.70 -12.80
CA MET A 220 5.77 3.51 -11.95
C MET A 220 4.85 3.56 -10.72
N ILE A 221 4.63 4.77 -10.19
CA ILE A 221 3.69 4.99 -9.08
C ILE A 221 2.26 4.81 -9.58
N ASP A 222 1.88 5.53 -10.63
CA ASP A 222 0.50 5.53 -11.11
C ASP A 222 0.05 4.15 -11.61
N VAL A 223 0.86 3.50 -12.43
CA VAL A 223 0.61 2.14 -12.92
C VAL A 223 0.60 1.13 -11.77
N GLY A 224 1.51 1.29 -10.81
CA GLY A 224 1.54 0.48 -9.58
C GLY A 224 0.25 0.60 -8.79
N MET A 225 -0.28 1.80 -8.60
CA MET A 225 -1.51 2.00 -7.84
C MET A 225 -2.75 1.49 -8.60
N ILE A 226 -2.78 1.63 -9.92
CA ILE A 226 -3.86 1.10 -10.76
C ILE A 226 -3.90 -0.43 -10.70
N TRP A 227 -2.77 -1.13 -10.90
CA TRP A 227 -2.76 -2.60 -10.94
C TRP A 227 -2.58 -3.27 -9.57
N GLY A 228 -2.10 -2.53 -8.57
CA GLY A 228 -1.81 -3.03 -7.22
C GLY A 228 -3.00 -2.93 -6.27
N ILE A 229 -3.70 -1.80 -6.26
CA ILE A 229 -4.87 -1.58 -5.37
C ILE A 229 -6.16 -1.23 -6.12
N GLY A 230 -6.12 -1.20 -7.45
CA GLY A 230 -7.30 -0.87 -8.26
C GLY A 230 -7.62 0.62 -8.28
N PHE A 231 -6.62 1.51 -8.19
CA PHE A 231 -6.87 2.94 -8.37
C PHE A 231 -7.60 3.19 -9.71
N PRO A 232 -8.64 4.06 -9.77
CA PRO A 232 -9.46 4.24 -10.96
C PRO A 232 -8.63 4.60 -12.19
N ALA A 233 -8.65 3.73 -13.21
CA ALA A 233 -7.81 3.89 -14.40
C ALA A 233 -8.22 5.12 -15.24
N ASP A 234 -9.50 5.50 -15.22
CA ASP A 234 -10.04 6.72 -15.81
C ASP A 234 -9.44 8.00 -15.22
N LYS A 235 -8.87 7.92 -14.01
CA LYS A 235 -8.21 9.02 -13.31
C LYS A 235 -6.69 9.04 -13.48
N GLY A 236 -6.14 8.01 -14.14
CA GLY A 236 -4.73 7.94 -14.52
C GLY A 236 -3.73 7.60 -13.41
N GLY A 237 -4.19 7.34 -12.18
CA GLY A 237 -3.33 7.13 -11.00
C GLY A 237 -3.29 8.37 -10.08
N PRO A 238 -2.84 8.22 -8.81
CA PRO A 238 -2.88 9.30 -7.84
C PRO A 238 -2.04 10.53 -8.23
N MET A 239 -0.87 10.32 -8.85
CA MET A 239 0.02 11.42 -9.24
C MET A 239 -0.57 12.17 -10.43
N LYS A 240 -1.07 11.44 -11.44
CA LYS A 240 -1.78 12.05 -12.57
C LYS A 240 -3.05 12.78 -12.14
N TRP A 241 -3.83 12.18 -11.24
CA TRP A 241 -5.04 12.80 -10.71
C TRP A 241 -4.72 14.11 -9.97
N ALA A 242 -3.63 14.14 -9.20
CA ALA A 242 -3.17 15.35 -8.53
C ALA A 242 -2.81 16.48 -9.52
N ASP A 243 -2.24 16.14 -10.68
CA ASP A 243 -1.99 17.11 -11.76
C ASP A 243 -3.29 17.63 -12.39
N LEU A 244 -4.26 16.74 -12.65
CA LEU A 244 -5.53 17.10 -13.27
C LEU A 244 -6.40 17.98 -12.37
N THR A 245 -6.35 17.76 -11.06
CA THR A 245 -7.13 18.49 -10.05
C THR A 245 -6.40 19.72 -9.50
N GLY A 246 -5.14 19.94 -9.88
CA GLY A 246 -4.32 21.05 -9.41
C GLY A 246 -3.74 20.88 -7.99
N VAL A 247 -3.96 19.73 -7.35
CA VAL A 247 -3.39 19.37 -6.05
C VAL A 247 -1.87 19.39 -6.09
N SER A 248 -1.25 18.89 -7.16
CA SER A 248 0.22 18.88 -7.29
C SER A 248 0.81 20.28 -7.32
N LYS A 249 0.20 21.21 -8.07
CA LYS A 249 0.58 22.64 -8.07
C LYS A 249 0.39 23.29 -6.71
N LYS A 250 -0.73 23.01 -6.03
CA LYS A 250 -1.01 23.55 -4.70
C LYS A 250 0.02 23.08 -3.67
N LEU A 251 0.40 21.81 -3.71
CA LEU A 251 1.32 21.21 -2.73
C LEU A 251 2.81 21.45 -3.05
N PHE A 252 3.18 21.46 -4.34
CA PHE A 252 4.59 21.41 -4.76
C PHE A 252 4.98 22.48 -5.80
N GLY A 253 4.06 23.36 -6.19
CA GLY A 253 4.31 24.44 -7.14
C GLY A 253 4.46 24.02 -8.60
N LYS A 254 4.36 22.71 -8.91
CA LYS A 254 4.49 22.16 -10.26
C LYS A 254 3.74 20.83 -10.41
N ASN A 255 3.51 20.45 -11.66
CA ASN A 255 3.00 19.13 -12.02
C ASN A 255 4.10 18.07 -11.91
N PHE A 256 3.69 16.81 -11.78
CA PHE A 256 4.58 15.66 -11.84
C PHE A 256 4.90 15.24 -13.28
N TYR A 257 3.91 15.36 -14.17
CA TYR A 257 4.01 15.08 -15.60
C TYR A 257 4.39 16.32 -16.42
#